data_AF-A0A2N5DS09-F1
#
_entry.id   AF-A0A2N5DS09-F1
#
_cell.length_a   1.000
_cell.length_b   1.000
_cell.length_c   1.000
_cell.angle_alpha   90.00
_cell.angle_beta   90.00
_cell.angle_gamma   90.00
#
_symmetry.space_group_name_H-M   'P 1'
#
loop_
_entity.id
_entity.type
_entity.pdbx_description
1 polymer ?
#
loop_
_entity_poly.entity_id
_entity_poly.type
_entity_poly.pdbx_seq_one_letter_code
_entity_poly.pdbx_strand_id
1 'polypeptide(L)'
;MSSRLVAAALLAALGLAGCAHEQSANPAYAWAYLNEPGEGPKLAYGRPSSDEVLLMLVCPAPGGPVEVSASGLEGGTIGLASRDRTSHLAAKPAESGGTGSLLLASATTRDPALGNFRRTGDLAIVNAGQRHSIAAKADERRRVKAFFEACGA
;
A
#
# COMPACT_ATOMS: atom_id res chain seq x y z
N MET A 1 13.19 50.15 50.49
CA MET A 1 12.98 50.31 49.03
C MET A 1 13.37 48.98 48.40
N SER A 2 12.49 47.99 48.37
CA SER A 2 11.41 47.78 47.39
C SER A 2 11.90 47.36 45.99
N SER A 3 11.51 46.13 45.61
CA SER A 3 11.19 45.69 44.23
C SER A 3 12.41 45.41 43.32
N ARG A 4 12.53 44.32 42.53
CA ARG A 4 11.57 43.61 41.64
C ARG A 4 12.11 42.19 41.31
N LEU A 5 11.29 41.15 41.43
CA LEU A 5 10.61 40.40 40.35
C LEU A 5 11.47 39.42 39.51
N VAL A 6 11.13 38.14 39.68
CA VAL A 6 10.80 37.13 38.64
C VAL A 6 11.78 36.91 37.48
N ALA A 7 12.39 35.73 37.42
CA ALA A 7 12.74 35.04 36.17
C ALA A 7 12.70 33.52 36.44
N ALA A 8 11.59 32.87 36.14
CA ALA A 8 11.33 32.20 34.85
C ALA A 8 11.81 30.73 34.89
N ALA A 9 10.90 29.84 35.32
CA ALA A 9 10.99 28.41 35.11
C ALA A 9 10.94 28.11 33.60
N LEU A 10 12.04 27.62 33.04
CA LEU A 10 12.14 27.25 31.64
C LEU A 10 12.01 25.73 31.48
N LEU A 11 10.82 25.35 31.00
CA LEU A 11 10.55 24.39 29.92
C LEU A 11 10.98 22.92 30.12
N ALA A 12 10.03 22.14 30.64
CA ALA A 12 9.90 20.73 30.28
C ALA A 12 9.23 20.64 28.89
N ALA A 13 10.01 20.29 27.86
CA ALA A 13 9.50 19.86 26.56
C ALA A 13 10.34 18.68 26.05
N LEU A 14 10.16 17.51 26.66
CA LEU A 14 10.61 16.25 26.08
C LEU A 14 9.72 15.97 24.86
N GLY A 15 10.18 16.42 23.70
CA GLY A 15 9.58 16.07 22.42
C GLY A 15 9.64 14.57 22.24
N LEU A 16 8.48 13.91 22.31
CA LEU A 16 8.28 12.56 21.81
C LEU A 16 8.37 12.62 20.28
N ALA A 17 9.59 12.69 19.75
CA ALA A 17 9.87 12.31 18.37
C ALA A 17 9.72 10.78 18.31
N GLY A 18 8.47 10.32 18.28
CA GLY A 18 8.15 8.97 17.86
C GLY A 18 8.61 8.84 16.42
N CYS A 19 9.80 8.29 16.20
CA CYS A 19 10.21 7.83 14.90
C CYS A 19 9.18 6.77 14.49
N ALA A 20 8.17 7.18 13.71
CA ALA A 20 7.43 6.25 12.89
C ALA A 20 8.46 5.64 11.94
N HIS A 21 9.05 4.53 12.36
CA HIS A 21 9.98 3.75 11.56
C HIS A 21 9.13 3.06 10.49
N GLU A 22 8.76 3.81 9.46
CA GLU A 22 8.21 3.22 8.24
C GLU A 22 9.35 2.38 7.64
N GLN A 23 9.23 1.06 7.77
CA GLN A 23 10.14 0.11 7.16
C GLN A 23 10.23 0.43 5.66
N SER A 24 11.40 0.78 5.16
CA SER A 24 11.58 1.07 3.73
C SER A 24 11.20 -0.11 2.86
N ALA A 25 10.66 0.15 1.66
CA ALA A 25 10.34 -0.89 0.70
C ALA A 25 11.57 -1.77 0.37
N ASN A 26 11.34 -3.08 0.24
CA ASN A 26 12.41 -4.03 -0.05
C ASN A 26 12.97 -3.81 -1.47
N PRO A 27 14.27 -3.54 -1.64
CA PRO A 27 14.86 -3.24 -2.95
C PRO A 27 14.82 -4.42 -3.93
N ALA A 28 14.64 -5.65 -3.46
CA ALA A 28 14.52 -6.85 -4.30
C ALA A 28 13.18 -6.93 -5.05
N TYR A 29 12.21 -6.09 -4.71
CA TYR A 29 10.88 -6.07 -5.32
C TYR A 29 10.65 -4.74 -6.05
N ALA A 30 9.73 -4.77 -7.01
CA ALA A 30 9.38 -3.64 -7.83
C ALA A 30 7.92 -3.67 -8.26
N TRP A 31 7.38 -2.49 -8.59
CA TRP A 31 6.09 -2.37 -9.25
C TRP A 31 6.22 -2.47 -10.77
N ALA A 32 5.49 -3.41 -11.36
CA ALA A 32 5.33 -3.58 -12.79
C ALA A 32 3.88 -3.31 -13.20
N TYR A 33 3.70 -2.53 -14.27
CA TYR A 33 2.41 -2.32 -14.91
C TYR A 33 2.37 -3.11 -16.21
N LEU A 34 1.32 -3.91 -16.39
CA LEU A 34 1.05 -4.70 -17.57
C LEU A 34 -0.35 -4.35 -18.07
N ASN A 35 -0.54 -4.26 -19.38
CA ASN A 35 -1.83 -3.95 -19.98
C ASN A 35 -1.94 -4.64 -21.34
N GLU A 36 -2.04 -5.96 -21.29
CA GLU A 36 -2.14 -6.78 -22.48
C GLU A 36 -3.58 -6.80 -23.01
N PRO A 37 -3.77 -6.76 -24.35
CA PRO A 37 -5.10 -6.88 -24.95
C PRO A 37 -5.82 -8.15 -24.46
N GLY A 38 -7.03 -7.98 -23.94
CA GLY A 38 -7.88 -9.08 -23.45
C GLY A 38 -7.62 -9.49 -21.99
N GLU A 39 -6.55 -9.02 -21.35
CA GLU A 39 -6.26 -9.30 -19.93
C GLU A 39 -6.60 -8.14 -18.99
N GLY A 40 -6.68 -6.92 -19.53
CA GLY A 40 -6.90 -5.69 -18.78
C GLY A 40 -5.65 -5.19 -18.05
N PRO A 41 -5.72 -3.97 -17.48
CA PRO A 41 -4.61 -3.39 -16.73
C PRO A 41 -4.36 -4.16 -15.43
N LYS A 42 -3.08 -4.48 -15.19
CA LYS A 42 -2.57 -5.15 -14.00
C LYS A 42 -1.40 -4.36 -13.44
N LEU A 43 -1.35 -4.25 -12.12
CA LEU A 43 -0.23 -3.64 -11.41
C LEU A 43 0.24 -4.63 -10.34
N ALA A 44 1.44 -5.18 -10.52
CA ALA A 44 1.99 -6.22 -9.66
C ALA A 44 3.21 -5.71 -8.90
N TYR A 45 3.25 -6.00 -7.60
CA TYR A 45 4.43 -5.85 -6.75
C TYR A 45 5.04 -7.23 -6.53
N GLY A 46 6.22 -7.44 -7.10
CA GLY A 46 6.85 -8.76 -7.16
C GLY A 46 8.36 -8.67 -7.37
N ARG A 47 9.03 -9.81 -7.32
CA ARG A 47 10.46 -9.91 -7.65
C ARG A 47 10.61 -9.81 -9.17
N PRO A 48 11.42 -8.89 -9.71
CA PRO A 48 11.64 -8.79 -11.15
C PRO A 48 12.11 -10.13 -11.75
N SER A 49 11.62 -10.44 -12.96
CA SER A 49 12.00 -11.65 -13.70
C SER A 49 11.76 -12.96 -12.93
N SER A 50 10.68 -13.00 -12.15
CA SER A 50 10.27 -14.15 -11.34
C SER A 50 8.75 -14.23 -11.28
N ASP A 51 8.21 -15.42 -11.05
CA ASP A 51 6.77 -15.64 -10.82
C ASP A 51 6.33 -15.27 -9.38
N GLU A 52 7.20 -14.58 -8.64
CA GLU A 52 6.96 -14.24 -7.24
C GLU A 52 6.26 -12.88 -7.15
N VAL A 53 4.97 -12.92 -6.86
CA VAL A 53 4.11 -11.73 -6.71
C VAL A 53 3.51 -11.71 -5.31
N LEU A 54 3.76 -10.61 -4.59
CA LEU A 54 3.25 -10.43 -3.21
C LEU A 54 1.90 -9.72 -3.19
N LEU A 55 1.69 -8.77 -4.09
CA LEU A 55 0.43 -8.04 -4.23
C LEU A 55 0.17 -7.77 -5.71
N MET A 56 -1.06 -7.99 -6.17
CA MET A 56 -1.48 -7.61 -7.52
C MET A 56 -2.81 -6.88 -7.46
N LEU A 57 -2.91 -5.82 -8.28
CA LEU A 57 -4.14 -5.10 -8.57
C LEU A 57 -4.55 -5.40 -10.01
N VAL A 58 -5.82 -5.74 -10.24
CA VAL A 58 -6.38 -5.97 -11.58
C VAL A 58 -7.63 -5.14 -11.74
N CYS A 59 -7.80 -4.54 -12.93
CA CYS A 59 -9.01 -3.83 -13.33
C CYS A 59 -9.64 -4.55 -14.52
N PRO A 60 -10.65 -5.41 -14.29
CA PRO A 60 -11.30 -6.13 -15.40
C PRO A 60 -12.03 -5.19 -16.36
N ALA A 61 -12.54 -4.06 -15.86
CA ALA A 61 -13.23 -3.05 -16.64
C ALA A 61 -13.02 -1.64 -16.06
N PRO A 62 -12.92 -0.58 -16.89
CA PRO A 62 -12.87 0.79 -16.43
C PRO A 62 -14.09 1.17 -15.58
N GLY A 63 -13.88 1.83 -14.44
CA GLY A 63 -14.93 2.20 -13.49
C GLY A 63 -15.50 1.04 -12.65
N GLY A 64 -15.04 -0.20 -12.91
CA GLY A 64 -15.40 -1.39 -12.16
C GLY A 64 -14.62 -1.55 -10.85
N PRO A 65 -14.77 -2.72 -10.19
CA PRO A 65 -13.95 -3.05 -9.02
C PRO A 65 -12.48 -3.18 -9.40
N VAL A 66 -11.62 -2.85 -8.45
CA VAL A 66 -10.21 -3.23 -8.46
C VAL A 66 -10.11 -4.55 -7.70
N GLU A 67 -9.75 -5.62 -8.38
CA GLU A 67 -9.46 -6.90 -7.75
C GLU A 67 -8.07 -6.83 -7.12
N VAL A 68 -7.96 -7.27 -5.87
CA VAL A 68 -6.73 -7.22 -5.08
C VAL A 68 -6.39 -8.66 -4.68
N SER A 69 -5.22 -9.13 -5.07
CA SER A 69 -4.69 -10.41 -4.60
C SER A 69 -3.40 -10.22 -3.83
N ALA A 70 -3.22 -11.00 -2.75
CA ALA A 70 -2.04 -10.94 -1.91
C ALA A 70 -1.57 -12.34 -1.47
N SER A 71 -0.28 -12.58 -1.58
CA SER A 71 0.35 -13.86 -1.25
C SER A 71 1.00 -13.82 0.13
N GLY A 72 1.03 -14.95 0.83
CA GLY A 72 1.72 -15.08 2.13
C GLY A 72 1.05 -14.33 3.28
N LEU A 73 -0.23 -13.96 3.10
CA LEU A 73 -1.08 -13.45 4.16
C LEU A 73 -1.98 -14.56 4.70
N GLU A 74 -2.37 -14.43 5.95
CA GLU A 74 -3.31 -15.32 6.63
C GLU A 74 -4.55 -14.55 7.08
N GLY A 75 -5.63 -15.27 7.38
CA GLY A 75 -6.89 -14.69 7.85
C GLY A 75 -7.86 -14.33 6.72
N GLY A 76 -8.78 -13.41 7.02
CA GLY A 76 -9.90 -13.04 6.13
C GLY A 76 -9.87 -11.60 5.62
N THR A 77 -8.72 -10.93 5.70
CA THR A 77 -8.60 -9.53 5.28
C THR A 77 -7.27 -9.23 4.62
N ILE A 78 -7.28 -8.42 3.56
CA ILE A 78 -6.08 -7.76 3.03
C ILE A 78 -6.05 -6.33 3.59
N GLY A 79 -5.08 -6.05 4.44
CA GLY A 79 -4.85 -4.71 4.98
C GLY A 79 -3.94 -3.90 4.05
N LEU A 80 -4.41 -2.73 3.63
CA LEU A 80 -3.64 -1.78 2.83
C LEU A 80 -3.56 -0.45 3.55
N ALA A 81 -2.40 0.19 3.55
CA ALA A 81 -2.25 1.50 4.15
C ALA A 81 -1.41 2.42 3.28
N SER A 82 -1.81 3.69 3.19
CA SER A 82 -1.10 4.71 2.44
C SER A 82 -1.26 6.03 3.17
N ARG A 83 -0.14 6.60 3.63
CA ARG A 83 -0.07 7.76 4.53
C ARG A 83 -0.91 7.54 5.79
N ASP A 84 -1.85 8.43 6.05
CA ASP A 84 -2.80 8.44 7.17
C ASP A 84 -4.11 7.70 6.86
N ARG A 85 -4.17 6.92 5.77
CA ARG A 85 -5.34 6.12 5.39
C ARG A 85 -5.00 4.63 5.44
N THR A 86 -5.93 3.87 5.99
CA THR A 86 -5.87 2.41 6.06
C THR A 86 -7.20 1.86 5.58
N SER A 87 -7.12 0.81 4.77
CA SER A 87 -8.25 0.03 4.27
C SER A 87 -8.09 -1.42 4.71
N HIS A 88 -9.17 -1.99 5.22
CA HIS A 88 -9.26 -3.41 5.56
C HIS A 88 -10.24 -4.06 4.58
N LEU A 89 -9.71 -4.73 3.56
CA LEU A 89 -10.51 -5.35 2.53
C LEU A 89 -10.90 -6.75 2.98
N ALA A 90 -12.20 -7.05 3.05
CA ALA A 90 -12.66 -8.42 3.28
C ALA A 90 -12.15 -9.31 2.16
N ALA A 91 -11.48 -10.40 2.53
CA ALA A 91 -10.78 -11.27 1.60
C ALA A 91 -11.19 -12.73 1.80
N LYS A 92 -11.08 -13.51 0.73
CA LYS A 92 -11.29 -14.95 0.73
C LYS A 92 -10.03 -15.66 0.24
N PRO A 93 -9.69 -16.83 0.78
CA PRO A 93 -8.67 -17.68 0.17
C PRO A 93 -9.03 -17.98 -1.29
N ALA A 94 -8.06 -17.88 -2.19
CA ALA A 94 -8.20 -18.44 -3.52
C ALA A 94 -8.18 -19.96 -3.39
N GLU A 95 -9.06 -20.64 -4.13
CA GLU A 95 -8.91 -22.07 -4.34
C GLU A 95 -7.75 -22.27 -5.32
N SER A 96 -6.56 -22.53 -4.77
CA SER A 96 -5.31 -22.65 -5.51
C SER A 96 -4.74 -24.05 -5.29
N GLY A 97 -4.33 -24.71 -6.38
CA GLY A 97 -3.56 -25.96 -6.34
C GLY A 97 -2.06 -25.76 -6.05
N GLY A 98 -1.63 -24.53 -5.73
CA GLY A 98 -0.25 -24.18 -5.39
C GLY A 98 0.03 -24.23 -3.88
N THR A 99 1.31 -24.17 -3.50
CA THR A 99 1.78 -24.37 -2.11
C THR A 99 1.70 -23.12 -1.20
N GLY A 100 1.09 -22.02 -1.66
CA GLY A 100 1.06 -20.75 -0.93
C GLY A 100 -0.34 -20.23 -0.64
N SER A 101 -0.54 -19.57 0.51
CA SER A 101 -1.78 -18.86 0.81
C SER A 101 -1.92 -17.64 -0.12
N LEU A 102 -3.03 -17.60 -0.85
CA LEU A 102 -3.41 -16.48 -1.69
C LEU A 102 -4.75 -15.96 -1.21
N LEU A 103 -4.83 -14.68 -0.86
CA LEU A 103 -6.07 -14.00 -0.54
C LEU A 103 -6.54 -13.17 -1.73
N LEU A 104 -7.85 -13.15 -1.94
CA LEU A 104 -8.54 -12.36 -2.96
C LEU A 104 -9.54 -11.41 -2.28
N ALA A 105 -9.48 -10.14 -2.64
CA ALA A 105 -10.42 -9.11 -2.21
C ALA A 105 -10.86 -8.24 -3.37
N SER A 106 -11.89 -7.44 -3.14
CA SER A 106 -12.35 -6.43 -4.08
C SER A 106 -12.32 -5.05 -3.41
N ALA A 107 -11.89 -4.06 -4.17
CA ALA A 107 -11.86 -2.66 -3.78
C ALA A 107 -12.43 -1.79 -4.92
N THR A 108 -12.39 -0.48 -4.75
CA THR A 108 -12.68 0.47 -5.83
C THR A 108 -11.50 1.42 -5.99
N THR A 109 -11.42 2.11 -7.13
CA THR A 109 -10.42 3.18 -7.32
C THR A 109 -10.58 4.35 -6.34
N ARG A 110 -11.72 4.44 -5.63
CA ARG A 110 -12.00 5.42 -4.58
C ARG A 110 -11.65 4.92 -3.17
N ASP A 111 -11.19 3.68 -3.03
CA ASP A 111 -10.69 3.16 -1.75
C ASP A 111 -9.65 4.14 -1.15
N PRO A 112 -9.72 4.48 0.15
CA PRO A 112 -8.86 5.51 0.72
C PRO A 112 -7.35 5.24 0.58
N ALA A 113 -6.92 3.99 0.80
CA ALA A 113 -5.52 3.60 0.68
C ALA A 113 -5.09 3.59 -0.79
N LEU A 114 -5.87 2.99 -1.69
CA LEU A 114 -5.57 2.97 -3.12
C LEU A 114 -5.59 4.37 -3.75
N GLY A 115 -6.50 5.24 -3.31
CA GLY A 115 -6.58 6.63 -3.75
C GLY A 115 -5.36 7.45 -3.33
N ASN A 116 -4.83 7.25 -2.12
CA ASN A 116 -3.57 7.86 -1.70
C ASN A 116 -2.37 7.26 -2.46
N PHE A 117 -2.36 5.95 -2.68
CA PHE A 117 -1.32 5.27 -3.47
C PHE A 117 -1.25 5.82 -4.89
N ARG A 118 -2.38 5.97 -5.57
CA ARG A 118 -2.47 6.61 -6.88
C ARG A 118 -1.81 7.98 -6.91
N ARG A 119 -2.05 8.81 -5.88
CA ARG A 119 -1.55 10.19 -5.83
C ARG A 119 -0.08 10.30 -5.46
N THR A 120 0.41 9.38 -4.62
CA THR A 120 1.70 9.55 -3.93
C THR A 120 2.74 8.49 -4.25
N GLY A 121 2.31 7.32 -4.74
CA GLY A 121 3.12 6.12 -4.83
C GLY A 121 3.35 5.43 -3.48
N ASP A 122 2.83 5.95 -2.37
CA ASP A 122 2.96 5.32 -1.06
C ASP A 122 1.94 4.19 -0.89
N LEU A 123 2.39 3.01 -0.47
CA LEU A 123 1.54 1.91 -0.09
C LEU A 123 2.30 0.98 0.85
N ALA A 124 1.59 0.37 1.78
CA ALA A 124 2.07 -0.65 2.67
C ALA A 124 1.02 -1.76 2.81
N ILE A 125 1.49 -3.00 2.93
CA ILE A 125 0.66 -4.11 3.38
C ILE A 125 0.61 -4.06 4.91
N VAL A 126 -0.58 -4.18 5.48
CA VAL A 126 -0.77 -4.30 6.92
C VAL A 126 -0.92 -5.77 7.27
N ASN A 127 0.05 -6.32 7.99
CA ASN A 127 0.03 -7.71 8.46
C ASN A 127 0.36 -7.75 9.96
N ALA A 128 -0.43 -8.49 10.74
CA ALA A 128 -0.28 -8.56 12.20
C ALA A 128 -0.12 -7.18 12.89
N GLY A 129 -0.80 -6.15 12.36
CA GLY A 129 -0.71 -4.76 12.86
C GLY A 129 0.54 -3.98 12.43
N GLN A 130 1.47 -4.61 11.71
CA GLN A 130 2.68 -3.99 11.19
C GLN A 130 2.49 -3.51 9.74
N ARG A 131 3.09 -2.36 9.40
CA ARG A 131 3.11 -1.81 8.04
C ARG A 131 4.39 -2.23 7.34
N HIS A 132 4.26 -3.02 6.28
CA HIS A 132 5.36 -3.38 5.40
C HIS A 132 5.30 -2.51 4.16
N SER A 133 6.20 -1.54 4.05
CA SER A 133 6.18 -0.65 2.89
C SER A 133 6.45 -1.42 1.61
N ILE A 134 5.63 -1.10 0.62
CA ILE A 134 5.77 -1.49 -0.78
C ILE A 134 5.68 -0.22 -1.63
N ALA A 135 6.18 0.91 -1.11
CA ALA A 135 6.08 2.19 -1.79
C ALA A 135 6.77 2.15 -3.17
N ALA A 136 6.12 2.75 -4.16
CA ALA A 136 6.66 2.88 -5.51
C ALA A 136 7.85 3.84 -5.55
N LYS A 137 8.96 3.36 -6.12
CA LYS A 137 10.14 4.16 -6.43
C LYS A 137 9.78 5.28 -7.41
N ALA A 138 10.64 6.29 -7.51
CA ALA A 138 10.37 7.48 -8.32
C ALA A 138 10.05 7.15 -9.79
N ASP A 139 10.74 6.16 -10.37
CA ASP A 139 10.53 5.69 -11.73
C ASP A 139 9.30 4.76 -11.88
N GLU A 140 8.88 4.11 -10.79
CA GLU A 140 7.70 3.24 -10.71
C GLU A 140 6.38 4.02 -10.59
N ARG A 141 6.40 5.24 -10.03
CA ARG A 141 5.18 6.05 -9.84
C ARG A 141 4.39 6.30 -11.13
N ARG A 142 5.08 6.40 -12.27
CA ARG A 142 4.41 6.52 -13.57
C ARG A 142 3.60 5.27 -13.93
N ARG A 143 4.10 4.09 -13.56
CA ARG A 143 3.40 2.80 -13.75
C ARG A 143 2.15 2.71 -12.87
N VAL A 144 2.26 3.16 -11.61
CA VAL A 144 1.10 3.26 -10.70
C VAL A 144 0.04 4.19 -11.28
N LYS A 145 0.42 5.38 -11.74
CA LYS A 145 -0.50 6.35 -12.34
C LYS A 145 -1.20 5.77 -13.58
N ALA A 146 -0.44 5.14 -14.48
CA ALA A 146 -0.98 4.52 -15.70
C ALA A 146 -2.01 3.43 -15.41
N PHE A 147 -1.78 2.59 -14.38
CA PHE A 147 -2.76 1.60 -13.95
C PHE A 147 -4.10 2.23 -13.54
N PHE A 148 -4.06 3.23 -12.66
CA PHE A 148 -5.30 3.88 -12.19
C PHE A 148 -6.00 4.69 -13.30
N GLU A 149 -5.26 5.29 -14.23
CA GLU A 149 -5.83 5.93 -15.42
C GLU A 149 -6.56 4.91 -16.32
N ALA A 150 -5.95 3.74 -16.56
CA ALA A 150 -6.57 2.66 -17.32
C ALA A 150 -7.82 2.08 -16.61
N CYS A 151 -7.84 2.11 -15.28
CA CYS A 151 -9.02 1.81 -14.48
C CYS A 151 -10.14 2.88 -14.54
N GLY A 152 -9.92 4.04 -15.16
CA GLY A 152 -10.89 5.13 -15.23
C GLY A 152 -10.99 5.97 -13.95
N ALA A 153 -9.90 6.07 -13.18
CA ALA A 153 -9.83 6.79 -11.91
C ALA A 153 -9.43 8.27 -12.07
#